data_AF-A0A820EX66-F1
#
_entry.id   AF-A0A820EX66-F1
#
_cell.length_a   1.000
_cell.length_b   1.000
_cell.length_c   1.000
_cell.angle_alpha   90.00
_cell.angle_beta   90.00
_cell.angle_gamma   90.00
#
_symmetry.space_group_name_H-M   'P 1'
#
loop_
_entity.id
_entity.type
_entity.pdbx_description
1 polymer ?
#
loop_
_entity_poly.entity_id
_entity_poly.type
_entity_poly.pdbx_seq_one_letter_code
_entity_poly.pdbx_strand_id
1 'polypeptide(L)'
;RHDFVPYDQLVRYKWWYQYGYMSSTGKCFDIGAATRQSLEEFSRRQESFAKKHNIPVERLDFLSNTELLDEFKVNCSSKGVAGNGALMRLTPVSLFFHANPEAAVEFSGISGRITHGDKKAYDACRYYGALICAALKDYKKSDILDKDFYEKHKHWFGNTPLCDEIKKIAEGSYQKEGGYQDGIRGKGYIVNALEAALWAFWSDENSFEKGVLDAVNLGDDTDTTAAIYGQLAGAYYGYKELPKKWIKHVYAKQFILNVSEWIAYEGKKWNETEGSTSSHQSQPEPTYVTTPDEPQSFFQRIFAFFNYTSPTKHSAPPSPCSPQQKKKHRSQSTDE
;
A
#
# COMPACT_ATOMS: atom_id res chain seq x y z
N ARG A 1 9.68 -11.62 -8.60
CA ARG A 1 9.32 -10.62 -9.64
C ARG A 1 9.93 -9.30 -9.21
N HIS A 2 10.77 -8.69 -10.03
CA HIS A 2 11.50 -7.47 -9.67
C HIS A 2 10.62 -6.22 -9.61
N ASP A 3 9.36 -6.34 -10.05
CA ASP A 3 8.43 -5.22 -10.27
C ASP A 3 7.70 -4.75 -9.01
N PHE A 4 7.67 -5.57 -7.96
CA PHE A 4 7.15 -5.21 -6.65
C PHE A 4 8.17 -5.60 -5.59
N VAL A 5 8.70 -4.61 -4.86
CA VAL A 5 9.79 -4.79 -3.91
C VAL A 5 9.26 -4.53 -2.48
N PRO A 6 8.82 -5.56 -1.73
CA PRO A 6 8.26 -5.38 -0.40
C PRO A 6 9.26 -4.80 0.62
N TYR A 7 10.56 -4.98 0.36
CA TYR A 7 11.62 -4.36 1.15
C TYR A 7 11.56 -2.83 1.08
N ASP A 8 11.48 -2.24 -0.12
CA ASP A 8 11.37 -0.79 -0.32
C ASP A 8 10.10 -0.24 0.32
N GLN A 9 9.00 -1.00 0.27
CA GLN A 9 7.77 -0.66 0.96
C GLN A 9 7.97 -0.53 2.49
N LEU A 10 8.67 -1.49 3.12
CA LEU A 10 9.00 -1.41 4.55
C LEU A 10 9.97 -0.27 4.88
N VAL A 11 10.93 0.02 3.99
CA VAL A 11 11.82 1.18 4.14
C VAL A 11 11.02 2.47 4.18
N ARG A 12 10.09 2.67 3.24
CA ARG A 12 9.23 3.88 3.20
C ARG A 12 8.33 3.98 4.43
N TYR A 13 7.76 2.87 4.89
CA TYR A 13 6.98 2.84 6.14
C TYR A 13 7.84 3.15 7.36
N LYS A 14 9.09 2.66 7.41
CA LYS A 14 10.05 2.99 8.45
C LYS A 14 10.39 4.48 8.43
N TRP A 15 10.58 5.09 7.25
CA TRP A 15 10.81 6.53 7.14
C TRP A 15 9.62 7.34 7.64
N TRP A 16 8.38 6.91 7.34
CA TRP A 16 7.19 7.54 7.90
C TRP A 16 7.19 7.43 9.42
N TYR A 17 7.41 6.23 9.96
CA TYR A 17 7.45 5.96 11.40
C TYR A 17 8.49 6.80 12.13
N GLN A 18 9.72 6.89 11.61
CA GLN A 18 10.84 7.54 12.29
C GLN A 18 10.90 9.06 12.05
N TYR A 19 10.53 9.52 10.85
CA TYR A 19 10.79 10.89 10.40
C TYR A 19 9.54 11.64 9.92
N GLY A 20 8.36 11.03 9.95
CA GLY A 20 7.14 11.65 9.43
C GLY A 20 7.13 11.80 7.91
N TYR A 21 7.94 11.01 7.19
CA TYR A 21 7.94 10.96 5.73
C TYR A 21 6.52 10.79 5.19
N MET A 22 6.09 11.69 4.29
CA MET A 22 4.73 11.76 3.72
C MET A 22 3.59 11.95 4.74
N SER A 23 3.86 12.38 5.97
CA SER A 23 2.83 12.69 6.97
C SER A 23 2.15 14.04 6.69
N SER A 24 0.85 14.13 7.01
CA SER A 24 0.09 15.38 6.96
C SER A 24 0.44 16.37 8.07
N THR A 25 1.07 15.91 9.15
CA THR A 25 1.50 16.75 10.29
C THR A 25 3.02 16.93 10.34
N GLY A 26 3.76 16.34 9.39
CA GLY A 26 5.22 16.31 9.39
C GLY A 26 5.85 15.38 10.45
N LYS A 27 5.04 14.60 11.18
CA LYS A 27 5.50 13.58 12.16
C LYS A 27 4.67 12.31 12.01
N CYS A 28 5.19 11.15 12.44
CA CYS A 28 4.36 9.96 12.56
C CYS A 28 3.30 10.17 13.64
N PHE A 29 2.04 9.94 13.32
CA PHE A 29 0.93 9.86 14.26
C PHE A 29 0.01 8.72 13.82
N ASP A 30 -0.81 8.23 14.74
CA ASP A 30 -1.82 7.19 14.48
C ASP A 30 -1.28 5.88 13.88
N ILE A 31 -0.05 5.50 14.24
CA ILE A 31 0.50 4.20 13.87
C ILE A 31 -0.07 3.09 14.75
N GLY A 32 -0.83 2.20 14.13
CA GLY A 32 -1.36 0.98 14.75
C GLY A 32 -0.26 0.03 15.25
N ALA A 33 -0.58 -0.74 16.29
CA ALA A 33 0.37 -1.62 16.98
C ALA A 33 1.01 -2.67 16.05
N ALA A 34 0.21 -3.30 15.17
CA ALA A 34 0.69 -4.30 14.21
C ALA A 34 1.76 -3.75 13.26
N THR A 35 1.50 -2.59 12.67
CA THR A 35 2.44 -1.90 11.79
C THR A 35 3.70 -1.51 12.57
N ARG A 36 3.57 -0.90 13.75
CA ARG A 36 4.71 -0.51 14.58
C ARG A 36 5.63 -1.68 14.90
N GLN A 37 5.07 -2.78 15.42
CA GLN A 37 5.83 -3.99 15.76
C GLN A 37 6.55 -4.57 14.53
N SER A 38 5.88 -4.58 13.36
CA SER A 38 6.48 -5.06 12.13
C SER A 38 7.65 -4.19 11.66
N LEU A 39 7.59 -2.87 11.85
CA LEU A 39 8.68 -1.95 11.48
C LEU A 39 9.85 -2.00 12.48
N GLU A 40 9.57 -2.23 13.76
CA GLU A 40 10.60 -2.49 14.77
C GLU A 40 11.34 -3.79 14.49
N GLU A 41 10.60 -4.87 14.18
CA GLU A 41 11.18 -6.14 13.75
C GLU A 41 11.97 -6.01 12.44
N PHE A 42 11.46 -5.25 11.47
CA PHE A 42 12.18 -4.94 10.23
C PHE A 42 13.53 -4.26 10.52
N SER A 43 13.52 -3.24 11.38
CA SER A 43 14.74 -2.51 11.76
C SER A 43 15.76 -3.44 12.46
N ARG A 44 15.30 -4.29 13.38
CA ARG A 44 16.15 -5.30 14.04
C ARG A 44 16.74 -6.31 13.06
N ARG A 45 15.95 -6.74 12.07
CA ARG A 45 16.42 -7.62 10.99
C ARG A 45 17.44 -6.92 10.10
N GLN A 46 17.24 -5.65 9.75
CA GLN A 46 18.23 -4.86 9.02
C GLN A 46 19.56 -4.83 9.79
N GLU A 47 19.58 -4.53 11.10
CA GLU A 47 20.83 -4.52 11.88
C GLU A 47 21.55 -5.88 11.89
N SER A 48 20.80 -6.97 12.01
CA SER A 48 21.37 -8.33 11.99
C SER A 48 21.90 -8.70 10.59
N PHE A 49 21.18 -8.30 9.54
CA PHE A 49 21.56 -8.52 8.14
C PHE A 49 22.81 -7.72 7.76
N ALA A 50 22.89 -6.45 8.20
CA ALA A 50 24.07 -5.59 8.06
C ALA A 50 25.33 -6.26 8.63
N LYS A 51 25.24 -6.79 9.86
CA LYS A 51 26.35 -7.50 10.51
C LYS A 51 26.74 -8.78 9.76
N LYS A 52 25.76 -9.58 9.33
CA LYS A 52 25.99 -10.85 8.61
C LYS A 52 26.74 -10.62 7.30
N HIS A 53 26.38 -9.58 6.57
CA HIS A 53 26.90 -9.30 5.22
C HIS A 53 27.99 -8.23 5.18
N ASN A 54 28.42 -7.74 6.34
CA ASN A 54 29.40 -6.66 6.47
C ASN A 54 29.01 -5.38 5.66
N ILE A 55 27.72 -5.04 5.70
CA ILE A 55 27.14 -3.86 5.04
C ILE A 55 26.89 -2.79 6.10
N PRO A 56 27.32 -1.52 5.91
CA PRO A 56 26.95 -0.44 6.81
C PRO A 56 25.42 -0.27 6.91
N VAL A 57 24.87 -0.18 8.13
CA VAL A 57 23.42 -0.19 8.36
C VAL A 57 22.69 0.95 7.64
N GLU A 58 23.34 2.11 7.51
CA GLU A 58 22.84 3.28 6.79
C GLU A 58 22.65 3.05 5.29
N ARG A 59 23.28 2.00 4.72
CA ARG A 59 23.11 1.63 3.32
C ARG A 59 21.96 0.66 3.08
N LEU A 60 21.42 0.03 4.13
CA LEU A 60 20.38 -0.98 3.96
C LEU A 60 19.07 -0.40 3.44
N ASP A 61 18.75 0.85 3.75
CA ASP A 61 17.55 1.50 3.18
C ASP A 61 17.63 1.70 1.67
N PHE A 62 18.83 1.58 1.10
CA PHE A 62 19.10 1.73 -0.33
C PHE A 62 19.55 0.41 -0.98
N LEU A 63 19.29 -0.72 -0.32
CA LEU A 63 19.65 -2.03 -0.83
C LEU A 63 18.89 -2.33 -2.14
N SER A 64 19.63 -2.49 -3.23
CA SER A 64 19.10 -2.79 -4.57
C SER A 64 19.63 -4.11 -5.15
N ASN A 65 20.60 -4.75 -4.49
CA ASN A 65 21.12 -6.05 -4.92
C ASN A 65 20.04 -7.12 -4.73
N THR A 66 19.68 -7.79 -5.82
CA THR A 66 18.57 -8.74 -5.89
C THR A 66 18.78 -9.98 -5.02
N GLU A 67 19.98 -10.56 -5.02
CA GLU A 67 20.31 -11.73 -4.20
C GLU A 67 20.18 -11.43 -2.71
N LEU A 68 20.66 -10.26 -2.27
CA LEU A 68 20.53 -9.82 -0.89
C LEU A 68 19.08 -9.49 -0.51
N LEU A 69 18.31 -8.92 -1.44
CA LEU A 69 16.88 -8.66 -1.23
C LEU A 69 16.09 -9.96 -1.09
N ASP A 70 16.39 -10.98 -1.90
CA ASP A 70 15.75 -12.29 -1.86
C ASP A 70 16.11 -13.05 -0.57
N GLU A 71 17.32 -12.88 -0.05
CA GLU A 71 17.70 -13.43 1.25
C GLU A 71 16.97 -12.75 2.42
N PHE A 72 16.65 -11.47 2.29
CA PHE A 72 16.05 -10.71 3.37
C PHE A 72 14.59 -11.14 3.64
N LYS A 73 14.34 -11.57 4.88
CA LYS A 73 12.99 -12.00 5.31
C LYS A 73 12.07 -10.79 5.55
N VAL A 74 11.40 -10.33 4.50
CA VAL A 74 10.50 -9.15 4.54
C VAL A 74 9.20 -9.36 5.33
N ASN A 75 8.75 -10.60 5.55
CA ASN A 75 7.56 -10.86 6.38
C ASN A 75 7.87 -10.64 7.86
N CYS A 76 7.75 -9.39 8.33
CA CYS A 76 8.15 -8.97 9.68
C CYS A 76 7.02 -9.10 10.71
N SER A 77 5.77 -9.24 10.27
CA SER A 77 4.65 -9.49 11.16
C SER A 77 4.63 -10.91 11.73
N SER A 78 4.21 -11.01 12.99
CA SER A 78 3.82 -12.29 13.60
C SER A 78 2.61 -12.92 12.90
N LYS A 79 2.51 -14.25 12.99
CA LYS A 79 1.30 -15.00 12.61
C LYS A 79 0.11 -14.55 13.49
N GLY A 80 -1.11 -14.57 12.97
CA GLY A 80 -2.30 -14.20 13.74
C GLY A 80 -2.65 -12.70 13.74
N VAL A 81 -1.78 -11.85 13.20
CA VAL A 81 -2.00 -10.40 13.16
C VAL A 81 -2.95 -10.03 12.00
N ALA A 82 -4.23 -9.83 12.34
CA ALA A 82 -5.33 -9.60 11.40
C ALA A 82 -5.96 -8.20 11.52
N GLY A 83 -5.15 -7.17 11.79
CA GLY A 83 -5.58 -5.77 11.80
C GLY A 83 -5.95 -5.23 10.41
N ASN A 84 -6.83 -4.23 10.36
CA ASN A 84 -7.34 -3.62 9.13
C ASN A 84 -6.33 -2.69 8.41
N GLY A 85 -5.21 -2.33 9.04
CA GLY A 85 -4.25 -1.35 8.51
C GLY A 85 -3.58 -1.75 7.19
N ALA A 86 -3.71 -3.00 6.75
CA ALA A 86 -3.32 -3.44 5.42
C ALA A 86 -4.28 -2.97 4.31
N LEU A 87 -5.58 -2.95 4.57
CA LEU A 87 -6.61 -2.55 3.59
C LEU A 87 -6.65 -1.04 3.36
N MET A 88 -6.42 -0.22 4.40
CA MET A 88 -6.54 1.24 4.32
C MET A 88 -5.53 1.94 3.40
N ARG A 89 -4.60 1.19 2.79
CA ARG A 89 -3.49 1.70 1.98
C ARG A 89 -3.25 0.91 0.68
N LEU A 90 -4.23 0.11 0.25
CA LEU A 90 -4.02 -0.93 -0.74
C LEU A 90 -3.97 -0.43 -2.20
N THR A 91 -4.78 0.59 -2.51
CA THR A 91 -5.07 1.04 -3.90
C THR A 91 -3.86 1.29 -4.79
N PRO A 92 -2.74 1.89 -4.33
CA PRO A 92 -1.58 2.08 -5.19
C PRO A 92 -1.11 0.81 -5.91
N VAL A 93 -1.21 -0.35 -5.23
CA VAL A 93 -0.84 -1.65 -5.82
C VAL A 93 -1.81 -2.04 -6.93
N SER A 94 -3.11 -2.05 -6.62
CA SER A 94 -4.12 -2.46 -7.59
C SER A 94 -4.22 -1.50 -8.77
N LEU A 95 -3.97 -0.20 -8.55
CA LEU A 95 -3.92 0.82 -9.60
C LEU A 95 -2.72 0.63 -10.53
N PHE A 96 -1.54 0.29 -10.02
CA PHE A 96 -0.35 0.05 -10.85
C PHE A 96 -0.52 -1.22 -11.70
N PHE A 97 -0.95 -2.33 -11.09
CA PHE A 97 -1.00 -3.63 -11.75
C PHE A 97 -2.36 -3.93 -12.41
N HIS A 98 -3.29 -2.98 -12.49
CA HIS A 98 -4.68 -3.20 -12.91
C HIS A 98 -4.84 -3.88 -14.28
N ALA A 99 -3.86 -3.75 -15.17
CA ALA A 99 -3.88 -4.37 -16.48
C ALA A 99 -3.67 -5.90 -16.43
N ASN A 100 -2.98 -6.40 -15.40
CA ASN A 100 -2.80 -7.82 -15.09
C ASN A 100 -3.44 -8.14 -13.73
N PRO A 101 -4.72 -8.57 -13.70
CA PRO A 101 -5.44 -8.82 -12.45
C PRO A 101 -4.78 -9.85 -11.52
N GLU A 102 -4.12 -10.88 -12.07
CA GLU A 102 -3.42 -11.88 -11.25
C GLU A 102 -2.26 -11.24 -10.47
N ALA A 103 -1.47 -10.38 -11.13
CA ALA A 103 -0.41 -9.62 -10.48
C ALA A 103 -0.98 -8.63 -9.45
N ALA A 104 -2.05 -7.89 -9.81
CA ALA A 104 -2.70 -6.94 -8.91
C ALA A 104 -3.21 -7.62 -7.63
N VAL A 105 -3.86 -8.77 -7.76
CA VAL A 105 -4.37 -9.56 -6.63
C VAL A 105 -3.22 -10.06 -5.77
N GLU A 106 -2.21 -10.72 -6.35
CA GLU A 106 -1.10 -11.29 -5.58
C GLU A 106 -0.30 -10.21 -4.83
N PHE A 107 0.08 -9.13 -5.52
CA PHE A 107 0.85 -8.05 -4.90
C PHE A 107 0.04 -7.29 -3.85
N SER A 108 -1.29 -7.20 -4.01
CA SER A 108 -2.16 -6.66 -2.95
C SER A 108 -2.05 -7.50 -1.67
N GLY A 109 -2.07 -8.83 -1.80
CA GLY A 109 -1.82 -9.74 -0.69
C GLY A 109 -0.45 -9.54 -0.05
N ILE A 110 0.62 -9.55 -0.85
CA ILE A 110 2.01 -9.40 -0.37
C ILE A 110 2.21 -8.07 0.38
N SER A 111 1.69 -6.97 -0.18
CA SER A 111 1.70 -5.62 0.41
C SER A 111 1.08 -5.55 1.82
N GLY A 112 0.03 -6.32 2.06
CA GLY A 112 -0.57 -6.45 3.39
C GLY A 112 0.28 -7.30 4.32
N ARG A 113 0.68 -8.49 3.84
CA ARG A 113 1.31 -9.55 4.64
C ARG A 113 2.59 -9.13 5.36
N ILE A 114 3.37 -8.23 4.76
CA ILE A 114 4.64 -7.76 5.35
C ILE A 114 4.49 -7.09 6.72
N THR A 115 3.28 -6.59 7.04
CA THR A 115 2.94 -5.96 8.34
C THR A 115 1.75 -6.61 9.06
N HIS A 116 1.00 -7.47 8.39
CA HIS A 116 -0.19 -8.14 8.93
C HIS A 116 -0.15 -9.62 8.50
N GLY A 117 0.48 -10.44 9.34
CA GLY A 117 0.90 -11.81 8.99
C GLY A 117 -0.20 -12.86 9.03
N ASP A 118 -1.45 -12.50 9.34
CA ASP A 118 -2.57 -13.45 9.29
C ASP A 118 -3.03 -13.74 7.85
N LYS A 119 -3.48 -14.96 7.59
CA LYS A 119 -4.02 -15.36 6.28
C LYS A 119 -5.22 -14.49 5.88
N LYS A 120 -6.06 -14.09 6.84
CA LYS A 120 -7.22 -13.24 6.61
C LYS A 120 -6.80 -11.87 6.09
N ALA A 121 -5.70 -11.31 6.61
CA ALA A 121 -5.21 -10.03 6.12
C ALA A 121 -4.70 -10.12 4.69
N TYR A 122 -3.94 -11.19 4.38
CA TYR A 122 -3.49 -11.48 3.02
C TYR A 122 -4.66 -11.67 2.05
N ASP A 123 -5.64 -12.51 2.41
CA ASP A 123 -6.78 -12.79 1.54
C ASP A 123 -7.76 -11.63 1.41
N ALA A 124 -7.96 -10.84 2.47
CA ALA A 124 -8.75 -9.61 2.41
C ALA A 124 -8.14 -8.64 1.41
N CYS A 125 -6.82 -8.43 1.45
CA CYS A 125 -6.14 -7.56 0.50
C CYS A 125 -6.21 -8.11 -0.93
N ARG A 126 -6.10 -9.43 -1.13
CA ARG A 126 -6.26 -10.06 -2.45
C ARG A 126 -7.65 -9.84 -3.02
N TYR A 127 -8.68 -10.15 -2.23
CA TYR A 127 -10.07 -9.97 -2.65
C TYR A 127 -10.37 -8.50 -2.91
N TYR A 128 -9.97 -7.60 -2.02
CA TYR A 128 -10.20 -6.17 -2.19
C TYR A 128 -9.47 -5.59 -3.41
N GLY A 129 -8.23 -6.04 -3.65
CA GLY A 129 -7.48 -5.70 -4.87
C GLY A 129 -8.16 -6.18 -6.15
N ALA A 130 -8.81 -7.35 -6.14
CA ALA A 130 -9.61 -7.84 -7.26
C ALA A 130 -10.82 -6.94 -7.54
N LEU A 131 -11.52 -6.48 -6.49
CA LEU A 131 -12.66 -5.57 -6.64
C LEU A 131 -12.25 -4.22 -7.22
N ILE A 132 -11.14 -3.65 -6.74
CA ILE A 132 -10.58 -2.40 -7.30
C ILE A 132 -10.19 -2.62 -8.77
N CYS A 133 -9.53 -3.74 -9.09
CA CYS A 133 -9.15 -4.06 -10.46
C CYS A 133 -10.38 -4.20 -11.39
N ALA A 134 -11.48 -4.79 -10.92
CA ALA A 134 -12.73 -4.89 -11.68
C ALA A 134 -13.36 -3.50 -11.90
N ALA A 135 -13.37 -2.65 -10.87
CA ALA A 135 -13.84 -1.26 -10.99
C ALA A 135 -13.04 -0.47 -12.04
N LEU A 136 -11.71 -0.59 -12.05
CA LEU A 136 -10.82 0.03 -13.04
C LEU A 136 -10.94 -0.56 -14.46
N LYS A 137 -11.65 -1.69 -14.60
CA LYS A 137 -11.95 -2.35 -15.88
C LYS A 137 -13.40 -2.12 -16.32
N ASP A 138 -14.06 -1.09 -15.77
CA ASP A 138 -15.43 -0.68 -16.11
C ASP A 138 -16.50 -1.76 -15.88
N TYR A 139 -16.26 -2.70 -14.96
CA TYR A 139 -17.29 -3.65 -14.53
C TYR A 139 -18.47 -2.91 -13.91
N LYS A 140 -19.69 -3.40 -14.11
CA LYS A 140 -20.85 -2.82 -13.42
C LYS A 140 -20.76 -3.14 -11.93
N LYS A 141 -21.32 -2.26 -11.10
CA LYS A 141 -21.41 -2.48 -9.65
C LYS A 141 -22.08 -3.81 -9.29
N SER A 142 -23.11 -4.20 -10.04
CA SER A 142 -23.77 -5.50 -9.90
C SER A 142 -22.84 -6.69 -10.14
N ASP A 143 -21.88 -6.55 -11.05
CA ASP A 143 -20.91 -7.61 -11.37
C ASP A 143 -19.80 -7.67 -10.31
N ILE A 144 -19.37 -6.51 -9.81
CA ILE A 144 -18.38 -6.39 -8.72
C ILE A 144 -18.92 -7.00 -7.42
N LEU A 145 -20.20 -6.79 -7.12
CA LEU A 145 -20.88 -7.25 -5.90
C LEU A 145 -21.64 -8.57 -6.08
N ASP A 146 -21.45 -9.23 -7.22
CA ASP A 146 -22.03 -10.54 -7.49
C ASP A 146 -21.42 -11.57 -6.53
N LYS A 147 -22.28 -12.37 -5.87
CA LYS A 147 -21.85 -13.41 -4.91
C LYS A 147 -20.91 -14.46 -5.52
N ASP A 148 -20.95 -14.63 -6.84
CA ASP A 148 -20.10 -15.55 -7.59
C ASP A 148 -18.89 -14.82 -8.21
N PHE A 149 -18.65 -13.54 -7.91
CA PHE A 149 -17.52 -12.77 -8.45
C PHE A 149 -16.20 -13.50 -8.25
N TYR A 150 -15.96 -14.01 -7.05
CA TYR A 150 -14.74 -14.76 -6.73
C TYR A 150 -14.61 -16.04 -7.58
N GLU A 151 -15.68 -16.83 -7.72
CA GLU A 151 -15.63 -18.07 -8.50
C GLU A 151 -15.48 -17.79 -10.01
N LYS A 152 -16.16 -16.76 -10.54
CA LYS A 152 -16.02 -16.28 -11.93
C LYS A 152 -14.59 -15.80 -12.24
N HIS A 153 -13.91 -15.24 -11.25
CA HIS A 153 -12.55 -14.68 -11.39
C HIS A 153 -11.48 -15.48 -10.64
N LYS A 154 -11.73 -16.77 -10.36
CA LYS A 154 -10.82 -17.63 -9.59
C LYS A 154 -9.40 -17.66 -10.17
N HIS A 155 -9.28 -17.55 -11.49
CA HIS A 155 -8.01 -17.49 -12.20
C HIS A 155 -7.14 -16.27 -11.79
N TRP A 156 -7.71 -15.18 -11.28
CA TRP A 156 -6.93 -14.04 -10.74
C TRP A 156 -6.28 -14.33 -9.39
N PHE A 157 -6.75 -15.37 -8.69
CA PHE A 157 -6.27 -15.75 -7.36
C PHE A 157 -5.24 -16.89 -7.43
N GLY A 158 -4.82 -17.30 -8.62
CA GLY A 158 -3.93 -18.45 -8.80
C GLY A 158 -4.44 -19.69 -8.07
N ASN A 159 -3.53 -20.48 -7.49
CA ASN A 159 -3.87 -21.74 -6.82
C ASN A 159 -4.16 -21.60 -5.30
N THR A 160 -4.19 -20.37 -4.76
CA THR A 160 -4.37 -20.16 -3.32
C THR A 160 -5.79 -19.68 -3.03
N PRO A 161 -6.68 -20.53 -2.51
CA PRO A 161 -8.05 -20.14 -2.22
C PRO A 161 -8.13 -19.13 -1.07
N LEU A 162 -9.16 -18.29 -1.12
CA LEU A 162 -9.54 -17.41 0.00
C LEU A 162 -9.89 -18.25 1.24
N CYS A 163 -9.57 -17.73 2.42
CA CYS A 163 -10.01 -18.30 3.68
C CYS A 163 -11.52 -18.06 3.89
N ASP A 164 -12.15 -18.89 4.72
CA ASP A 164 -13.60 -18.96 4.82
C ASP A 164 -14.27 -17.66 5.24
N GLU A 165 -13.66 -16.86 6.13
CA GLU A 165 -14.23 -15.56 6.52
C GLU A 165 -14.26 -14.55 5.38
N ILE A 166 -13.24 -14.54 4.50
CA ILE A 166 -13.22 -13.65 3.34
C ILE A 166 -14.15 -14.18 2.24
N LYS A 167 -14.30 -15.50 2.11
CA LYS A 167 -15.31 -16.09 1.22
C LYS A 167 -16.72 -15.70 1.61
N LYS A 168 -17.07 -15.73 2.90
CA LYS A 168 -18.39 -15.27 3.38
C LYS A 168 -18.68 -13.83 2.98
N ILE A 169 -17.67 -12.95 3.08
CA ILE A 169 -17.78 -11.57 2.58
C ILE A 169 -17.98 -11.57 1.07
N ALA A 170 -17.18 -12.33 0.31
CA ALA A 170 -17.31 -12.41 -1.14
C ALA A 170 -18.67 -12.93 -1.62
N GLU A 171 -19.30 -13.79 -0.82
CA GLU A 171 -20.63 -14.35 -1.03
C GLU A 171 -21.76 -13.40 -0.60
N GLY A 172 -21.42 -12.20 -0.08
CA GLY A 172 -22.38 -11.13 0.19
C GLY A 172 -22.78 -10.96 1.66
N SER A 173 -21.99 -11.41 2.64
CA SER A 173 -22.34 -11.22 4.07
C SER A 173 -22.56 -9.75 4.49
N TYR A 174 -22.03 -8.81 3.70
CA TYR A 174 -22.22 -7.36 3.88
C TYR A 174 -23.58 -6.84 3.41
N GLN A 175 -24.40 -7.61 2.67
CA GLN A 175 -25.67 -7.15 2.09
C GLN A 175 -26.79 -7.14 3.15
N LYS A 176 -26.71 -6.21 4.10
CA LYS A 176 -27.63 -6.09 5.23
C LYS A 176 -28.27 -4.70 5.27
N GLU A 177 -29.57 -4.62 5.02
CA GLU A 177 -30.29 -3.34 4.89
C GLU A 177 -30.17 -2.45 6.14
N GLY A 178 -30.23 -3.03 7.34
CA GLY A 178 -30.15 -2.31 8.61
C GLY A 178 -28.73 -1.91 9.04
N GLY A 179 -27.70 -2.27 8.26
CA GLY A 179 -26.31 -1.90 8.51
C GLY A 179 -25.86 -2.19 9.94
N TYR A 180 -25.65 -1.14 10.73
CA TYR A 180 -25.27 -1.27 12.14
C TYR A 180 -26.28 -2.09 12.96
N GLN A 181 -27.58 -1.98 12.71
CA GLN A 181 -28.58 -2.75 13.45
C GLN A 181 -28.49 -4.25 13.14
N ASP A 182 -28.06 -4.61 11.94
CA ASP A 182 -27.91 -6.00 11.49
C ASP A 182 -26.48 -6.56 11.74
N GLY A 183 -25.70 -5.85 12.57
CA GLY A 183 -24.40 -6.32 13.03
C GLY A 183 -23.20 -5.94 12.15
N ILE A 184 -23.36 -5.07 11.15
CA ILE A 184 -22.20 -4.50 10.43
C ILE A 184 -21.39 -3.64 11.39
N ARG A 185 -20.09 -3.91 11.53
CA ARG A 185 -19.19 -3.19 12.44
C ARG A 185 -17.89 -2.89 11.72
N GLY A 186 -17.52 -1.63 11.60
CA GLY A 186 -16.22 -1.22 11.04
C GLY A 186 -15.16 -1.19 12.14
N LYS A 187 -14.65 -2.33 12.59
CA LYS A 187 -13.67 -2.42 13.70
C LYS A 187 -12.24 -2.63 13.20
N GLY A 188 -11.28 -2.56 14.13
CA GLY A 188 -9.86 -2.84 13.89
C GLY A 188 -9.54 -4.22 13.29
N TYR A 189 -10.47 -5.18 13.32
CA TYR A 189 -10.32 -6.50 12.71
C TYR A 189 -10.60 -6.44 11.20
N ILE A 190 -9.69 -6.97 10.39
CA ILE A 190 -9.70 -6.79 8.93
C ILE A 190 -10.97 -7.32 8.24
N VAL A 191 -11.55 -8.41 8.75
CA VAL A 191 -12.80 -8.98 8.21
C VAL A 191 -13.96 -8.02 8.45
N ASN A 192 -14.05 -7.46 9.66
CA ASN A 192 -15.07 -6.47 10.02
C ASN A 192 -14.93 -5.19 9.18
N ALA A 193 -13.71 -4.66 9.05
CA ALA A 193 -13.45 -3.45 8.26
C ALA A 193 -13.80 -3.64 6.77
N LEU A 194 -13.45 -4.80 6.19
CA LEU A 194 -13.80 -5.12 4.80
C LEU A 194 -15.31 -5.25 4.62
N GLU A 195 -15.98 -6.00 5.50
CA GLU A 195 -17.44 -6.18 5.46
C GLU A 195 -18.18 -4.83 5.57
N ALA A 196 -17.73 -3.95 6.47
CA ALA A 196 -18.30 -2.63 6.65
C ALA A 196 -18.10 -1.71 5.45
N ALA A 197 -16.91 -1.72 4.85
CA ALA A 197 -16.63 -0.92 3.65
C ALA A 197 -17.43 -1.40 2.43
N LEU A 198 -17.60 -2.71 2.27
CA LEU A 198 -18.42 -3.28 1.20
C LEU A 198 -19.91 -3.09 1.44
N TRP A 199 -20.37 -3.10 2.70
CA TRP A 199 -21.74 -2.69 3.03
C TRP A 199 -21.99 -1.25 2.58
N ALA A 200 -21.09 -0.32 2.93
CA ALA A 200 -21.22 1.07 2.53
C ALA A 200 -21.20 1.23 1.01
N PHE A 201 -20.33 0.49 0.29
CA PHE A 201 -20.33 0.48 -1.16
C PHE A 201 -21.61 -0.11 -1.75
N TRP A 202 -22.15 -1.18 -1.17
CA TRP A 202 -23.41 -1.77 -1.62
C TRP A 202 -24.61 -0.82 -1.41
N SER A 203 -24.67 -0.14 -0.28
CA SER A 203 -25.81 0.70 0.14
C SER A 203 -25.74 2.17 -0.30
N ASP A 204 -24.66 2.62 -0.95
CA ASP A 204 -24.41 4.04 -1.26
C ASP A 204 -25.33 4.69 -2.31
N GLU A 205 -26.33 3.99 -2.83
CA GLU A 205 -27.29 4.50 -3.85
C GLU A 205 -26.62 5.12 -5.09
N ASN A 206 -25.46 4.60 -5.49
CA ASN A 206 -24.64 5.11 -6.60
C ASN A 206 -24.10 6.54 -6.35
N SER A 207 -23.85 6.88 -5.09
CA SER A 207 -23.33 8.18 -4.66
C SER A 207 -22.12 8.01 -3.76
N PHE A 208 -20.96 8.48 -4.23
CA PHE A 208 -19.74 8.52 -3.41
C PHE A 208 -19.97 9.26 -2.08
N GLU A 209 -20.70 10.38 -2.11
CA GLU A 209 -21.00 11.18 -0.92
C GLU A 209 -21.80 10.37 0.10
N LYS A 210 -22.86 9.69 -0.34
CA LYS A 210 -23.69 8.88 0.54
C LYS A 210 -22.88 7.75 1.17
N GLY A 211 -22.13 6.99 0.37
CA GLY A 211 -21.39 5.84 0.88
C GLY A 211 -20.25 6.20 1.83
N VAL A 212 -19.53 7.32 1.61
CA VAL A 212 -18.56 7.81 2.60
C VAL A 212 -19.26 8.15 3.90
N LEU A 213 -20.41 8.85 3.85
CA LEU A 213 -21.15 9.21 5.05
C LEU A 213 -21.69 7.97 5.77
N ASP A 214 -22.18 6.97 5.04
CA ASP A 214 -22.62 5.70 5.59
C ASP A 214 -21.46 4.97 6.29
N ALA A 215 -20.28 4.89 5.65
CA ALA A 215 -19.08 4.30 6.22
C ALA A 215 -18.64 4.99 7.52
N VAL A 216 -18.70 6.33 7.57
CA VAL A 216 -18.38 7.11 8.79
C VAL A 216 -19.47 6.93 9.86
N ASN A 217 -20.74 6.93 9.49
CA ASN A 217 -21.87 6.86 10.42
C ASN A 217 -22.09 5.46 11.01
N LEU A 218 -21.44 4.41 10.48
CA LEU A 218 -21.34 3.11 11.17
C LEU A 218 -20.65 3.24 12.54
N GLY A 219 -19.86 4.28 12.78
CA GLY A 219 -19.09 4.43 14.00
C GLY A 219 -17.89 3.47 14.05
N ASP A 220 -17.47 3.12 15.28
CA ASP A 220 -16.28 2.31 15.53
C ASP A 220 -15.00 2.95 14.93
N ASP A 221 -14.31 2.25 14.02
CA ASP A 221 -13.08 2.65 13.33
C ASP A 221 -13.44 3.40 12.03
N THR A 222 -13.98 4.60 12.21
CA THR A 222 -14.64 5.38 11.14
C THR A 222 -13.69 5.82 10.03
N ASP A 223 -12.47 6.23 10.38
CA ASP A 223 -11.46 6.70 9.45
C ASP A 223 -10.96 5.55 8.57
N THR A 224 -10.66 4.39 9.16
CA THR A 224 -10.26 3.21 8.40
C THR A 224 -11.38 2.73 7.49
N THR A 225 -12.62 2.64 8.00
CA THR A 225 -13.76 2.15 7.20
C THR A 225 -14.03 3.07 6.01
N ALA A 226 -14.02 4.39 6.21
CA ALA A 226 -14.19 5.38 5.15
C ALA A 226 -13.00 5.38 4.16
N ALA A 227 -11.77 5.20 4.64
CA ALA A 227 -10.58 5.08 3.78
C ALA A 227 -10.61 3.80 2.95
N ILE A 228 -11.10 2.68 3.48
CA ILE A 228 -11.31 1.47 2.69
C ILE A 228 -12.41 1.75 1.67
N TYR A 229 -13.63 2.15 2.05
CA TYR A 229 -14.71 2.48 1.11
C TYR A 229 -14.24 3.40 -0.04
N GLY A 230 -13.57 4.50 0.30
CA GLY A 230 -13.17 5.54 -0.64
C GLY A 230 -12.23 5.05 -1.73
N GLN A 231 -11.47 3.98 -1.47
CA GLN A 231 -10.60 3.33 -2.46
C GLN A 231 -11.40 2.66 -3.59
N LEU A 232 -12.33 1.76 -3.26
CA LEU A 232 -13.15 1.07 -4.26
C LEU A 232 -14.15 2.01 -4.91
N ALA A 233 -14.84 2.84 -4.12
CA ALA A 233 -15.79 3.81 -4.63
C ALA A 233 -15.10 4.86 -5.52
N GLY A 234 -13.90 5.31 -5.15
CA GLY A 234 -13.11 6.23 -5.97
C GLY A 234 -12.66 5.61 -7.30
N ALA A 235 -12.28 4.33 -7.30
CA ALA A 235 -11.97 3.58 -8.52
C ALA A 235 -13.22 3.39 -9.41
N TYR A 236 -14.39 3.20 -8.81
CA TYR A 236 -15.65 2.94 -9.52
C TYR A 236 -16.30 4.21 -10.09
N TYR A 237 -16.49 5.25 -9.27
CA TYR A 237 -17.15 6.50 -9.70
C TYR A 237 -16.17 7.45 -10.40
N GLY A 238 -14.88 7.36 -10.09
CA GLY A 238 -13.86 8.24 -10.63
C GLY A 238 -13.81 9.62 -9.95
N TYR A 239 -12.70 10.32 -10.17
CA TYR A 239 -12.37 11.58 -9.48
C TYR A 239 -13.39 12.72 -9.71
N LYS A 240 -14.03 12.75 -10.89
CA LYS A 240 -14.96 13.83 -11.27
C LYS A 240 -16.27 13.81 -10.50
N GLU A 241 -16.67 12.63 -10.02
CA GLU A 241 -17.91 12.42 -9.25
C GLU A 241 -17.72 12.70 -7.75
N LEU A 242 -16.49 12.95 -7.30
CA LEU A 242 -16.21 13.26 -5.91
C LEU A 242 -16.74 14.66 -5.52
N PRO A 243 -17.27 14.85 -4.29
CA PRO A 243 -17.78 16.15 -3.85
C PRO A 243 -16.69 17.23 -3.82
N LYS A 244 -16.81 18.22 -4.73
CA LYS A 244 -15.84 19.33 -4.85
C LYS A 244 -15.59 20.07 -3.54
N LYS A 245 -16.64 20.20 -2.71
CA LYS A 245 -16.58 20.82 -1.38
C LYS A 245 -15.59 20.08 -0.45
N TRP A 246 -15.50 18.76 -0.53
CA TRP A 246 -14.59 17.95 0.31
C TRP A 246 -13.18 17.94 -0.25
N ILE A 247 -13.03 17.73 -1.56
CA ILE A 247 -11.73 17.67 -2.24
C ILE A 247 -10.91 18.93 -1.98
N LYS A 248 -11.55 20.10 -1.88
CA LYS A 248 -10.88 21.38 -1.60
C LYS A 248 -10.07 21.37 -0.29
N HIS A 249 -10.49 20.57 0.70
CA HIS A 249 -9.87 20.52 2.02
C HIS A 249 -8.89 19.35 2.20
N VAL A 250 -8.71 18.51 1.18
CA VAL A 250 -7.76 17.39 1.23
C VAL A 250 -6.34 17.93 1.27
N TYR A 251 -5.61 17.61 2.34
CA TYR A 251 -4.20 17.94 2.48
C TYR A 251 -3.38 17.31 1.35
N ALA A 252 -2.38 18.04 0.84
CA ALA A 252 -1.49 17.59 -0.23
C ALA A 252 -2.19 17.07 -1.50
N LYS A 253 -3.42 17.55 -1.78
CA LYS A 253 -4.22 17.11 -2.94
C LYS A 253 -3.43 17.05 -4.25
N GLN A 254 -2.68 18.11 -4.58
CA GLN A 254 -1.93 18.14 -5.84
C GLN A 254 -0.85 17.05 -5.92
N PHE A 255 -0.21 16.76 -4.79
CA PHE A 255 0.75 15.66 -4.71
C PHE A 255 0.07 14.31 -4.95
N ILE A 256 -1.04 14.06 -4.28
CA ILE A 256 -1.82 12.82 -4.43
C ILE A 256 -2.23 12.64 -5.89
N LEU A 257 -2.75 13.69 -6.54
CA LEU A 257 -3.11 13.67 -7.96
C LEU A 257 -1.93 13.32 -8.86
N ASN A 258 -0.79 13.99 -8.70
CA ASN A 258 0.40 13.73 -9.51
C ASN A 258 0.91 12.29 -9.32
N VAL A 259 0.89 11.76 -8.09
CA VAL A 259 1.29 10.38 -7.81
C VAL A 259 0.30 9.39 -8.43
N SER A 260 -1.01 9.65 -8.33
CA SER A 260 -2.03 8.79 -8.95
C SER A 260 -1.88 8.74 -10.48
N GLU A 261 -1.64 9.88 -11.13
CA GLU A 261 -1.39 9.95 -12.57
C GLU A 261 -0.11 9.20 -12.95
N TRP A 262 0.97 9.37 -12.18
CA TRP A 262 2.22 8.66 -12.41
C TRP A 262 2.08 7.14 -12.25
N ILE A 263 1.40 6.68 -11.19
CA ILE A 263 1.13 5.25 -10.98
C ILE A 263 0.34 4.66 -12.15
N ALA A 264 -0.71 5.34 -12.60
CA ALA A 264 -1.52 4.88 -13.72
C ALA A 264 -0.72 4.82 -15.03
N TYR A 265 0.13 5.82 -15.28
CA TYR A 265 0.98 5.88 -16.45
C TYR A 265 2.04 4.77 -16.48
N GLU A 266 2.77 4.57 -15.37
CA GLU A 266 3.77 3.51 -15.28
C GLU A 266 3.15 2.11 -15.28
N GLY A 267 1.98 1.95 -14.66
CA GLY A 267 1.23 0.69 -14.69
C GLY A 267 0.83 0.29 -16.12
N LYS A 268 0.41 1.26 -16.94
CA LYS A 268 0.11 1.02 -18.37
C LYS A 268 1.35 0.56 -19.13
N LYS A 269 2.49 1.22 -18.94
CA LYS A 269 3.76 0.84 -19.58
C LYS A 269 4.22 -0.55 -19.18
N TRP A 270 4.14 -0.86 -17.88
CA TRP A 270 4.53 -2.16 -17.35
C TRP A 270 3.78 -3.30 -18.05
N ASN A 271 2.49 -3.12 -18.32
CA ASN A 271 1.69 -4.09 -19.07
C ASN A 271 2.10 -4.21 -20.54
N GLU A 272 2.44 -3.11 -21.21
CA GLU A 272 2.91 -3.12 -22.60
C GLU A 272 4.22 -3.91 -22.75
N THR A 273 5.12 -3.82 -21.75
CA THR A 273 6.36 -4.61 -21.72
C THR A 273 6.12 -6.08 -21.44
N GLU A 274 5.22 -6.43 -20.50
CA GLU A 274 4.84 -7.82 -20.22
C GLU A 274 4.21 -8.49 -21.45
N GLY A 275 3.33 -7.79 -22.19
CA GLY A 275 2.72 -8.30 -23.43
C GLY A 275 3.70 -8.56 -24.58
N SER A 276 4.90 -7.95 -24.55
CA SER A 276 5.94 -8.12 -25.58
C SER A 276 6.82 -9.35 -25.39
N THR A 277 6.70 -10.06 -24.26
CA THR A 277 7.54 -11.23 -23.92
C THR A 277 7.15 -12.54 -24.63
N SER A 278 6.27 -12.50 -25.64
CA SER A 278 6.00 -13.65 -26.52
C SER A 278 7.01 -13.85 -27.66
N SER A 279 8.08 -13.04 -27.74
CA SER A 279 9.23 -13.33 -28.63
C SER A 279 10.55 -12.75 -28.09
N HIS A 280 11.20 -13.44 -27.15
CA HIS A 280 12.57 -13.11 -26.79
C HIS A 280 13.55 -13.63 -27.86
N GLN A 281 13.82 -12.78 -28.86
CA GLN A 281 15.19 -12.69 -29.38
C GLN A 281 16.02 -11.95 -28.34
N SER A 282 17.13 -12.55 -27.94
CA SER A 282 18.12 -12.01 -27.02
C SER A 282 18.64 -10.65 -27.54
N GLN A 283 18.17 -9.56 -26.94
CA GLN A 283 18.85 -8.28 -27.03
C GLN A 283 20.07 -8.33 -26.11
N PRO A 284 21.24 -7.84 -26.53
CA PRO A 284 22.42 -7.83 -25.67
C PRO A 284 22.18 -6.92 -24.46
N GLU A 285 22.66 -7.37 -23.30
CA GLU A 285 22.59 -6.59 -22.07
C GLU A 285 23.13 -5.16 -22.29
N PRO A 286 22.47 -4.13 -21.78
CA PRO A 286 23.05 -2.80 -21.76
C PRO A 286 24.33 -2.85 -20.93
N THR A 287 25.46 -2.67 -21.60
CA THR A 287 26.76 -2.48 -20.97
C THR A 287 26.72 -1.16 -20.21
N TYR A 288 26.39 -1.22 -18.92
CA TYR A 288 26.63 -0.10 -18.02
C TYR A 288 28.14 0.03 -17.85
N VAL A 289 28.72 0.97 -18.59
CA VAL A 289 30.10 1.40 -18.38
C VAL A 289 30.15 2.04 -16.99
N THR A 290 30.70 1.31 -16.03
CA THR A 290 31.02 1.81 -14.70
C THR A 290 32.15 2.82 -14.81
N THR A 291 31.80 4.09 -15.03
CA THR A 291 32.75 5.17 -14.75
C THR A 291 32.72 5.46 -13.24
N PRO A 292 33.88 5.74 -12.59
CA PRO A 292 33.96 5.86 -11.12
C PRO A 292 33.25 7.08 -10.51
N ASP A 293 32.55 7.91 -11.30
CA ASP A 293 32.06 9.24 -10.90
C ASP A 293 30.53 9.40 -10.87
N GLU A 294 29.73 8.32 -10.89
CA GLU A 294 28.28 8.43 -10.62
C GLU A 294 27.89 8.11 -9.17
N PRO A 295 27.73 9.14 -8.33
CA PRO A 295 26.77 9.07 -7.23
C PRO A 295 25.78 10.24 -7.17
N GLN A 296 25.50 10.95 -8.28
CA GLN A 296 24.65 12.15 -8.24
C GLN A 296 23.36 12.11 -9.09
N SER A 297 23.26 11.33 -10.18
CA SER A 297 22.23 11.59 -11.19
C SER A 297 20.82 11.01 -10.92
N PHE A 298 20.67 9.88 -10.22
CA PHE A 298 19.37 9.27 -9.91
C PHE A 298 18.76 9.81 -8.62
N PHE A 299 19.54 9.82 -7.55
CA PHE A 299 19.09 10.28 -6.24
C PHE A 299 18.74 11.77 -6.24
N GLN A 300 19.48 12.63 -6.96
CA GLN A 300 19.10 14.04 -7.10
C GLN A 300 17.76 14.21 -7.81
N ARG A 301 17.41 13.36 -8.78
CA ARG A 301 16.10 13.41 -9.46
C ARG A 301 14.96 12.97 -8.54
N ILE A 302 15.19 11.92 -7.74
CA ILE A 302 14.24 11.50 -6.69
C ILE A 302 14.07 12.59 -5.64
N PHE A 303 15.16 13.15 -5.12
CA PHE A 303 15.13 14.25 -4.16
C PHE A 303 14.51 15.52 -4.73
N ALA A 304 14.76 15.84 -6.00
CA ALA A 304 14.14 16.97 -6.69
C ALA A 304 12.64 16.75 -6.90
N PHE A 305 12.21 15.56 -7.32
CA PHE A 305 10.80 15.20 -7.42
C PHE A 305 10.10 15.28 -6.05
N PHE A 306 10.74 14.77 -5.00
CA PHE A 306 10.20 14.88 -3.64
C PHE A 306 10.21 16.31 -3.13
N ASN A 307 11.26 17.11 -3.32
CA ASN A 307 11.27 18.52 -2.91
C ASN A 307 10.24 19.36 -3.69
N TYR A 308 9.99 19.02 -4.96
CA TYR A 308 8.96 19.65 -5.78
C TYR A 308 7.54 19.31 -5.32
N THR A 309 7.34 18.09 -4.80
CA THR A 309 6.01 17.57 -4.47
C THR A 309 5.70 17.48 -2.97
N SER A 310 6.71 17.69 -2.13
CA SER A 310 6.62 17.57 -0.67
C SER A 310 5.86 18.77 -0.09
N PRO A 311 4.70 18.54 0.56
CA PRO A 311 3.87 19.61 1.11
C PRO A 311 4.47 20.28 2.37
N THR A 312 5.60 19.76 2.90
CA THR A 312 6.37 20.43 3.96
C THR A 312 7.87 20.46 3.64
N LYS A 313 8.58 21.50 4.11
CA LYS A 313 10.05 21.64 3.95
C LYS A 313 10.87 20.55 4.70
N HIS A 314 10.23 19.64 5.44
CA HIS A 314 10.89 18.67 6.33
C HIS A 314 10.73 17.19 5.94
N SER A 315 10.03 16.86 4.85
CA SER A 315 9.72 15.45 4.48
C SER A 315 10.66 14.83 3.43
N ALA A 316 11.85 15.39 3.19
CA ALA A 316 12.84 14.76 2.33
C ALA A 316 13.36 13.45 2.97
N PRO A 317 13.60 12.37 2.20
CA PRO A 317 14.26 11.18 2.73
C PRO A 317 15.61 11.54 3.36
N PRO A 318 16.11 10.79 4.36
CA PRO A 318 17.43 11.08 4.92
C PRO A 318 18.48 11.02 3.79
N SER A 319 19.29 12.09 3.64
CA SER A 319 20.41 12.05 2.70
C SER A 319 21.40 10.96 3.12
N PRO A 320 22.00 10.22 2.18
CA PRO A 320 23.13 9.35 2.49
C PRO A 320 24.32 10.24 2.92
N CYS A 321 24.38 10.59 4.21
CA CYS A 321 25.38 11.51 4.71
C CYS A 321 26.73 10.80 4.82
N SER A 322 27.78 11.45 4.34
CA SER A 322 29.17 11.05 4.55
C SER A 322 29.55 11.11 6.05
N PRO A 323 30.57 10.38 6.51
CA PRO A 323 30.75 10.00 7.93
C PRO A 323 31.04 11.12 8.95
N GLN A 324 30.92 12.40 8.62
CA GLN A 324 31.52 13.48 9.44
C GLN A 324 30.56 14.37 10.24
N GLN A 325 29.24 14.15 10.27
CA GLN A 325 28.33 15.06 10.97
C GLN A 325 27.52 14.48 12.16
N LYS A 326 27.97 13.36 12.76
CA LYS A 326 27.45 12.88 14.06
C LYS A 326 28.47 12.97 15.19
N LYS A 327 29.03 14.17 15.42
CA LYS A 327 29.73 14.53 16.66
C LYS A 327 29.34 15.95 17.09
N LYS A 328 28.08 16.16 17.50
CA LYS A 328 27.72 17.38 18.25
C LYS A 328 26.49 17.31 19.17
N HIS A 329 25.86 16.14 19.33
CA HIS A 329 24.83 15.94 20.36
C HIS A 329 25.22 14.84 21.34
N ARG A 330 26.28 15.10 22.13
CA ARG A 330 26.53 14.35 23.37
C ARG A 330 27.44 15.14 24.31
N SER A 331 26.95 16.27 24.80
CA SER A 331 27.48 16.94 25.99
C SER A 331 26.56 18.09 26.39
N GLN A 332 25.61 17.82 27.28
CA GLN A 332 25.14 18.73 28.35
C GLN A 332 23.89 18.13 29.00
N SER A 333 24.12 17.36 30.06
CA SER A 333 23.27 17.34 31.26
C SER A 333 24.05 16.59 32.35
N THR A 334 24.90 17.33 33.05
CA THR A 334 25.41 16.99 34.38
C THR A 334 24.66 17.86 35.37
N ASP A 335 24.04 17.21 36.35
CA ASP A 335 23.85 17.60 37.75
C ASP A 335 23.68 19.09 38.09
N GLU A 336 22.45 19.47 38.47
CA GLU A 336 22.04 19.93 39.83
C GLU A 336 20.52 20.18 39.88
#